data_AF-A0A943G3B9-F1
#
_entry.id   AF-A0A943G3B9-F1
#
_cell.length_a   1.000
_cell.length_b   1.000
_cell.length_c   1.000
_cell.angle_alpha   90.00
_cell.angle_beta   90.00
_cell.angle_gamma   90.00
#
_symmetry.space_group_name_H-M   'P 1'
#
loop_
_entity.id
_entity.type
_entity.pdbx_description
1 polymer ?
#
loop_
_entity_poly.entity_id
_entity_poly.type
_entity_poly.pdbx_seq_one_letter_code
_entity_poly.pdbx_strand_id
1 'polypeptide(L)' 'MVRRDCRGVHGTRDGALCPACAALLEYARQRRDGCPHGEIDSRE' A
#
# COMPACT_ATOMS: atom_id res chain seq x y z
N MET A 1 0.39 2.70 5.21
CA MET A 1 1.84 2.89 4.99
C MET A 1 2.09 3.63 3.68
N VAL A 2 1.92 2.99 2.51
CA VAL A 2 2.23 3.60 1.19
C VAL A 2 1.53 4.94 0.87
N ARG A 3 0.29 5.17 1.34
CA ARG A 3 -0.44 6.44 1.12
C ARG A 3 0.16 7.66 1.84
N ARG A 4 0.79 7.44 3.00
CA ARG A 4 1.43 8.51 3.78
C ARG A 4 2.79 8.89 3.17
N ASP A 5 3.60 7.89 2.84
CA ASP A 5 4.88 8.07 2.16
C ASP A 5 4.72 8.76 0.80
N CYS A 6 3.71 8.37 0.03
CA CYS A 6 3.49 8.96 -1.29
C CYS A 6 3.27 10.48 -1.21
N ARG A 7 2.48 10.96 -0.25
CA ARG A 7 2.28 12.40 -0.03
C ARG A 7 3.54 13.13 0.43
N GLY A 8 4.28 12.54 1.36
CA GLY A 8 5.46 13.18 1.96
C GLY A 8 6.67 13.21 1.03
N VAL A 9 6.90 12.15 0.27
CA VAL A 9 8.09 11.97 -0.58
C VAL A 9 7.84 12.44 -2.01
N HIS A 10 6.67 12.11 -2.58
CA HIS A 10 6.37 12.39 -3.99
C HIS A 10 5.53 13.66 -4.18
N GLY A 11 5.08 14.30 -3.08
CA GLY A 11 4.33 15.54 -3.13
C GLY A 11 2.98 15.42 -3.84
N THR A 12 2.39 14.23 -3.91
CA THR A 12 1.09 14.04 -4.56
C THR A 12 0.02 14.87 -3.85
N ARG A 13 -0.53 15.85 -4.56
CA ARG A 13 -1.72 16.58 -4.12
C ARG A 13 -2.95 15.79 -4.55
N ASP A 14 -3.87 15.69 -3.60
CA ASP A 14 -5.14 14.95 -3.70
C ASP A 14 -5.06 13.45 -3.40
N GLY A 15 -6.17 12.82 -3.04
CA GLY A 15 -6.28 11.56 -2.29
C GLY A 15 -5.73 10.29 -2.95
N ALA A 16 -4.99 10.40 -4.04
CA ALA A 16 -4.49 9.29 -4.85
C ALA A 16 -3.00 9.03 -4.68
N LEU A 17 -2.61 7.75 -4.78
CA LEU A 17 -1.21 7.36 -4.91
C LEU A 17 -0.67 7.79 -6.27
N CYS A 18 0.59 8.19 -6.33
CA CYS A 18 1.30 8.29 -7.60
C CYS A 18 1.33 6.91 -8.29
N PRO A 19 1.46 6.86 -9.63
CA PRO A 19 1.45 5.60 -10.37
C PRO A 19 2.47 4.57 -9.86
N ALA A 20 3.65 5.02 -9.41
CA ALA A 20 4.67 4.14 -8.81
C ALA A 20 4.18 3.50 -7.49
N CYS A 21 3.64 4.31 -6.59
CA CYS A 21 3.11 3.82 -5.31
C CYS A 21 1.83 2.99 -5.48
N ALA A 22 1.02 3.26 -6.50
CA ALA A 22 -0.15 2.47 -6.84
C ALA A 22 0.25 1.06 -7.29
N ALA A 23 1.27 0.94 -8.16
CA ALA A 23 1.80 -0.35 -8.60
C ALA A 23 2.35 -1.18 -7.42
N LEU A 24 3.06 -0.54 -6.49
CA LEU A 24 3.56 -1.20 -5.28
C LEU A 24 2.43 -1.68 -4.37
N LEU A 25 1.35 -0.91 -4.24
CA LEU A 25 0.18 -1.31 -3.46
C LEU A 25 -0.53 -2.50 -4.08
N GLU A 26 -0.74 -2.50 -5.40
CA GLU A 26 -1.36 -3.61 -6.11
C GLU A 26 -0.50 -4.87 -6.05
N TYR A 27 0.82 -4.74 -6.15
CA TYR A 27 1.75 -5.85 -5.94
C TYR A 27 1.65 -6.43 -4.53
N ALA A 28 1.64 -5.58 -3.51
CA ALA A 28 1.50 -6.01 -2.12
C ALA A 28 0.14 -6.66 -1.86
N ARG A 29 -0.94 -6.17 -2.49
CA ARG A 29 -2.29 -6.75 -2.41
C ARG A 29 -2.35 -8.15 -3.00
N GLN A 30 -1.84 -8.34 -4.22
CA GLN A 30 -1.77 -9.67 -4.85
C GLN A 30 -1.01 -10.67 -3.98
N ARG A 31 0.10 -10.23 -3.38
CA ARG A 31 0.90 -11.06 -2.48
C ARG A 31 0.18 -11.37 -1.17
N ARG A 32 -0.60 -10.42 -0.65
CA ARG A 32 -1.41 -10.62 0.56
C ARG A 32 -2.55 -11.60 0.33
N ASP A 33 -3.22 -11.50 -0.82
CA ASP A 33 -4.33 -12.36 -1.21
C ASP A 33 -3.91 -13.84 -1.35
N GLY A 34 -2.72 -14.07 -1.91
CA GLY A 34 -2.12 -15.41 -1.98
C GLY A 34 -1.35 -15.85 -0.74
N CYS A 35 -1.28 -15.03 0.32
CA CYS A 35 -0.52 -15.37 1.51
C CYS A 35 -1.37 -16.24 2.45
N PRO A 36 -0.95 -17.46 2.81
CA PRO A 36 -1.65 -18.30 3.79
C PRO A 36 -1.65 -17.70 5.21
N HIS A 37 -0.93 -16.59 5.42
CA HIS A 37 -0.92 -15.78 6.63
C HIS A 37 -1.55 -14.38 6.43
N GLY A 38 -2.36 -14.15 5.38
CA GLY A 38 -2.90 -12.82 5.01
C GLY A 38 -3.76 -12.14 6.07
N GLU A 39 -4.24 -12.94 7.02
CA GLU A 39 -4.88 -12.59 8.29
C GLU A 39 -3.87 -12.65 9.45
N ILE A 40 -2.79 -11.87 9.37
CA ILE A 40 -2.12 -11.47 10.61
C ILE A 40 -3.09 -10.55 11.33
N ASP A 41 -3.85 -11.18 12.22
CA ASP A 41 -4.72 -10.62 13.24
C ASP A 41 -4.17 -9.28 13.72
N SER A 42 -5.03 -8.25 13.63
CA SER A 42 -4.82 -7.00 14.35
C SER A 42 -5.05 -7.28 15.83
N ARG A 43 -4.13 -7.99 16.46
CA ARG A 43 -4.05 -8.17 17.91
C ARG A 43 -2.64 -7.78 18.32
N GLU A 44 -2.44 -6.49 18.48
CA GLU A 44 -2.38 -5.75 19.76
C GLU A 44 -0.92 -5.39 20.03
#